data_AF-A0A450U5S5-F1
#
_entry.id   AF-A0A450U5S5-F1
#
_cell.length_a   1.000
_cell.length_b   1.000
_cell.length_c   1.000
_cell.angle_alpha   90.00
_cell.angle_beta   90.00
_cell.angle_gamma   90.00
#
_symmetry.space_group_name_H-M   'P 1'
#
loop_
_entity.id
_entity.type
_entity.pdbx_description
1 polymer ?
#
loop_
_entity_poly.entity_id
_entity_poly.type
_entity_poly.pdbx_seq_one_letter_code
_entity_poly.pdbx_strand_id
1 'polypeptide(L)'
;MNPIRWLHLSDFHTGKDGYGQRRLFKEILNHIADQKLPDFVFITGDIAQSGLKEQYDKFGEEFLSPLEEKVGEDCTILLVPGNHDVDWEEKKFVSRDLIRQKSPEFFDPTEKGLSERQKIRSGFAAYIDNEYFQLLPNTNDWLDSEAGCFTRIINCKGTKLGILGLNTAWFSEDKSDERQLTPGKAIVESGLEKIANAEIKIALGHHPLDWFYREDEEPLRTLFGKHQVLYLHGHLHKTGSRFEIGAGHPFLALRSGAAFRARENDKWVNGLLWAELDAAEQRLVLEPRKWNKGNQEWALDGDAFPERYRESGTDRWILPLPSALAAALSPQQTKSPSSPAKPPVKRFKAPQGWEIVDRDYLASLDTNPDEAMILSYFDGRIPNWSLALCPQIPRRAVVRQLAERIVAATGDGRPTVNMLLGAGGEGKSTAFLQTIEAVLQADASWRVLHRRGETAELSRKLVDELPQDAPHDAGQHWLIASDDADLIAEDVYHIVSGLAAQGTGRRTFPPQCPPYRVARYQDPSDKLGACARLS
;
A
#
# COMPACT_ATOMS: atom_id res chain seq x y z
N MET A 1 -1.44 18.77 -24.30
CA MET A 1 -0.08 19.29 -24.01
C MET A 1 0.92 18.21 -24.40
N ASN A 2 2.17 18.54 -24.70
CA ASN A 2 3.17 17.49 -24.94
C ASN A 2 3.48 16.78 -23.61
N PRO A 3 3.66 15.44 -23.61
CA PRO A 3 4.02 14.71 -22.41
C PRO A 3 5.42 15.12 -21.94
N ILE A 4 5.62 15.07 -20.62
CA ILE A 4 6.92 15.32 -19.99
C ILE A 4 7.66 14.00 -19.93
N ARG A 5 8.87 13.94 -20.49
CA ARG A 5 9.65 12.71 -20.63
C ARG A 5 10.85 12.75 -19.70
N TRP A 6 11.15 11.61 -19.06
CA TRP A 6 12.39 11.46 -18.33
C TRP A 6 13.04 10.10 -18.51
N LEU A 7 14.34 10.08 -18.26
CA LEU A 7 15.14 8.87 -18.10
C LEU A 7 15.46 8.68 -16.61
N HIS A 8 15.16 7.51 -16.07
CA HIS A 8 15.44 7.14 -14.68
C HIS A 8 16.55 6.08 -14.63
N LEU A 9 17.69 6.46 -14.04
CA LEU A 9 18.88 5.64 -13.85
C LEU A 9 19.18 5.47 -12.35
N SER A 10 19.87 4.39 -12.01
CA SER A 10 20.34 4.11 -10.65
C SER A 10 21.48 3.08 -10.69
N ASP A 11 22.19 2.90 -9.58
CA ASP A 11 23.16 1.83 -9.34
C ASP A 11 24.22 1.71 -10.46
N PHE A 12 25.04 2.75 -10.61
CA PHE A 12 26.19 2.77 -11.52
C PHE A 12 27.40 2.05 -10.90
N HIS A 13 27.56 2.14 -9.58
CA HIS A 13 28.68 1.57 -8.84
C HIS A 13 30.05 1.89 -9.48
N THR A 14 30.29 3.16 -9.76
CA THR A 14 31.50 3.62 -10.45
C THR A 14 32.75 3.19 -9.69
N GLY A 15 33.70 2.56 -10.38
CA GLY A 15 34.90 1.99 -9.77
C GLY A 15 34.83 0.48 -9.46
N LYS A 16 33.63 -0.13 -9.52
CA LYS A 16 33.48 -1.60 -9.41
C LYS A 16 34.17 -2.35 -10.54
N ASP A 17 34.18 -1.77 -11.74
CA ASP A 17 34.81 -2.34 -12.93
C ASP A 17 35.40 -1.23 -13.81
N GLY A 18 36.51 -1.53 -14.48
CA GLY A 18 37.14 -0.60 -15.41
C GLY A 18 36.47 -0.61 -16.79
N TYR A 19 36.69 -1.70 -17.53
CA TYR A 19 36.37 -1.80 -18.96
C TYR A 19 34.88 -1.98 -19.24
N GLY A 20 34.21 -2.89 -18.54
CA GLY A 20 32.80 -3.19 -18.74
C GLY A 20 31.88 -2.03 -18.38
N GLN A 21 32.22 -1.27 -17.33
CA GLN A 21 31.47 -0.09 -16.93
C GLN A 21 31.57 1.04 -17.96
N ARG A 22 32.79 1.38 -18.39
CA ARG A 22 33.02 2.35 -19.49
C ARG A 22 32.25 2.02 -20.75
N ARG A 23 32.26 0.73 -21.11
CA ARG A 23 31.51 0.24 -22.26
C ARG A 23 30.02 0.49 -22.07
N LEU A 24 29.45 0.13 -20.91
CA LEU A 24 28.03 0.34 -20.65
C LEU A 24 27.65 1.82 -20.57
N PHE A 25 28.51 2.70 -20.07
CA PHE A 25 28.31 4.15 -20.16
C PHE A 25 28.13 4.59 -21.61
N LYS A 26 29.06 4.16 -22.48
CA LYS A 26 28.95 4.43 -23.93
C LYS A 26 27.66 3.88 -24.52
N GLU A 27 27.25 2.65 -24.17
CA GLU A 27 26.03 2.07 -24.72
C GLU A 27 24.75 2.75 -24.20
N ILE A 28 24.73 3.26 -22.98
CA ILE A 28 23.62 4.10 -22.47
C ILE A 28 23.56 5.41 -23.27
N LEU A 29 24.70 6.08 -23.47
CA LEU A 29 24.78 7.34 -24.23
C LEU A 29 24.38 7.15 -25.70
N ASN A 30 24.78 6.03 -26.32
CA ASN A 30 24.34 5.65 -27.65
C ASN A 30 22.83 5.44 -27.70
N HIS A 31 22.26 4.69 -26.75
CA HIS A 31 20.82 4.47 -26.67
C HIS A 31 20.03 5.77 -26.61
N ILE A 32 20.47 6.72 -25.76
CA ILE A 32 19.85 8.04 -25.61
C ILE A 32 19.85 8.81 -26.94
N ALA A 33 20.89 8.66 -27.77
CA ALA A 33 20.98 9.29 -29.09
C ALA A 33 19.81 8.95 -30.02
N ASP A 34 19.32 7.72 -29.92
CA ASP A 34 18.28 7.18 -30.78
C ASP A 34 16.87 7.40 -30.20
N GLN A 35 16.76 8.05 -29.03
CA GLN A 35 15.50 8.37 -28.39
C GLN A 35 15.13 9.84 -28.59
N LYS A 36 13.85 10.15 -28.35
CA LYS A 36 13.44 11.54 -28.10
C LYS A 36 14.13 12.05 -26.84
N LEU A 37 14.68 13.26 -26.91
CA LEU A 37 15.37 13.88 -25.79
C LEU A 37 14.44 13.99 -24.56
N PRO A 38 14.93 13.65 -23.37
CA PRO A 38 14.18 13.83 -22.13
C PRO A 38 14.11 15.30 -21.73
N ASP A 39 13.08 15.66 -20.96
CA ASP A 39 13.04 16.92 -20.21
C ASP A 39 13.79 16.78 -18.87
N PHE A 40 13.89 15.55 -18.34
CA PHE A 40 14.61 15.26 -17.09
C PHE A 40 15.45 13.97 -17.16
N VAL A 41 16.56 13.96 -16.45
CA VAL A 41 17.25 12.71 -16.08
C VAL A 41 17.30 12.61 -14.56
N PHE A 42 16.79 11.52 -14.01
CA PHE A 42 16.85 11.22 -12.58
C PHE A 42 17.88 10.13 -12.32
N ILE A 43 18.87 10.40 -11.46
CA ILE A 43 19.88 9.44 -11.00
C ILE A 43 19.65 9.18 -9.51
N THR A 44 19.20 7.97 -9.18
CA THR A 44 18.68 7.63 -7.84
C THR A 44 19.65 6.80 -7.01
N GLY A 45 20.88 7.29 -6.86
CA GLY A 45 21.88 6.72 -5.94
C GLY A 45 22.75 5.61 -6.50
N ASP A 46 23.70 5.20 -5.66
CA ASP A 46 24.79 4.27 -5.93
C ASP A 46 25.56 4.64 -7.20
N ILE A 47 25.97 5.91 -7.25
CA ILE A 47 26.78 6.46 -8.33
C ILE A 47 28.21 5.89 -8.23
N ALA A 48 28.78 5.88 -7.03
CA ALA A 48 30.07 5.30 -6.69
C ALA A 48 29.93 3.87 -6.14
N GLN A 49 31.04 3.13 -6.10
CA GLN A 49 31.09 1.80 -5.49
C GLN A 49 31.42 1.86 -3.98
N SER A 50 32.13 2.90 -3.54
CA SER A 50 32.60 3.02 -2.15
C SER A 50 32.76 4.48 -1.70
N GLY A 51 32.02 5.40 -2.31
CA GLY A 51 32.01 6.81 -1.92
C GLY A 51 33.33 7.57 -2.13
N LEU A 52 34.25 7.09 -2.97
CA LEU A 52 35.57 7.69 -3.15
C LEU A 52 35.58 8.77 -4.23
N LYS A 53 36.41 9.81 -4.04
CA LYS A 53 36.51 10.96 -4.96
C LYS A 53 36.78 10.54 -6.41
N GLU A 54 37.74 9.65 -6.63
CA GLU A 54 38.14 9.21 -7.97
C GLU A 54 37.00 8.49 -8.72
N GLN A 55 36.07 7.88 -7.99
CA GLN A 55 34.90 7.22 -8.56
C GLN A 55 33.89 8.24 -9.08
N TYR A 56 33.68 9.34 -8.35
CA TYR A 56 32.82 10.44 -8.79
C TYR A 56 33.45 11.25 -9.92
N ASP A 57 34.75 11.54 -9.85
CA ASP A 57 35.47 12.22 -10.95
C ASP A 57 35.34 11.40 -12.24
N LYS A 58 35.58 10.09 -12.16
CA LYS A 58 35.42 9.16 -13.30
C LYS A 58 33.99 9.15 -13.83
N PHE A 59 32.98 9.13 -12.95
CA PHE A 59 31.57 9.20 -13.37
C PHE A 59 31.25 10.53 -14.06
N GLY A 60 31.77 11.64 -13.51
CA GLY A 60 31.70 12.98 -14.07
C GLY A 60 32.23 13.03 -15.50
N GLU A 61 33.49 12.64 -15.67
CA GLU A 61 34.22 12.65 -16.93
C GLU A 61 33.65 11.67 -17.97
N GLU A 62 33.43 10.41 -17.59
CA GLU A 62 33.14 9.33 -18.54
C GLU A 62 31.63 9.19 -18.84
N PHE A 63 30.75 9.78 -18.03
CA PHE A 63 29.30 9.63 -18.20
C PHE A 63 28.52 10.94 -18.08
N LEU A 64 28.66 11.68 -16.98
CA LEU A 64 27.78 12.82 -16.70
C LEU A 64 27.98 13.97 -17.70
N SER A 65 29.22 14.40 -17.95
CA SER A 65 29.48 15.46 -18.94
C SER A 65 29.09 15.03 -20.37
N PRO A 66 29.43 13.82 -20.86
CA PRO A 66 28.92 13.32 -22.13
C PRO A 66 27.39 13.23 -22.19
N LEU A 67 26.73 12.92 -21.07
CA LEU A 67 25.27 12.89 -20.98
C LEU A 67 24.69 14.30 -21.14
N GLU A 68 25.21 15.28 -20.41
CA GLU A 68 24.80 16.70 -20.51
C GLU A 68 24.91 17.22 -21.95
N GLU A 69 26.03 16.98 -22.62
CA GLU A 69 26.23 17.33 -24.02
C GLU A 69 25.18 16.67 -24.94
N LYS A 70 24.77 15.44 -24.62
CA LYS A 70 23.84 14.65 -25.42
C LYS A 70 22.39 15.08 -25.24
N VAL A 71 21.97 15.34 -24.01
CA VAL A 71 20.58 15.72 -23.68
C VAL A 71 20.32 17.20 -23.89
N GLY A 72 21.37 18.02 -23.85
CA GLY A 72 21.29 19.48 -24.03
C GLY A 72 20.83 20.22 -22.77
N GLU A 73 20.98 21.55 -22.81
CA GLU A 73 20.75 22.45 -21.68
C GLU A 73 19.28 22.50 -21.21
N ASP A 74 18.32 22.17 -22.08
CA ASP A 74 16.89 22.13 -21.74
C ASP A 74 16.53 20.94 -20.83
N CYS A 75 17.38 19.92 -20.77
CA CYS A 75 17.15 18.75 -19.92
C CYS A 75 17.71 18.99 -18.51
N THR A 76 16.86 18.85 -17.50
CA THR A 76 17.28 18.98 -16.10
C THR A 76 17.75 17.63 -15.54
N ILE A 77 19.02 17.54 -15.13
CA ILE A 77 19.58 16.35 -14.49
C ILE A 77 19.54 16.51 -12.97
N LEU A 78 18.97 15.53 -12.26
CA LEU A 78 18.83 15.54 -10.81
C LEU A 78 19.33 14.23 -10.21
N LEU A 79 20.18 14.32 -9.19
CA LEU A 79 20.83 13.18 -8.55
C LEU A 79 20.71 13.18 -7.02
N VAL A 80 20.60 12.00 -6.44
CA VAL A 80 20.58 11.74 -4.99
C VAL A 80 21.54 10.59 -4.66
N PRO A 81 22.12 10.53 -3.44
CA PRO A 81 23.05 9.47 -3.07
C PRO A 81 22.35 8.16 -2.67
N GLY A 82 23.06 7.05 -2.82
CA GLY A 82 22.74 5.72 -2.28
C GLY A 82 23.70 5.29 -1.16
N ASN A 83 23.60 4.03 -0.75
CA ASN A 83 24.43 3.50 0.34
C ASN A 83 25.90 3.29 -0.07
N HIS A 84 26.17 3.01 -1.35
CA HIS A 84 27.54 2.91 -1.87
C HIS A 84 28.19 4.27 -2.15
N ASP A 85 27.42 5.36 -2.07
CA ASP A 85 27.92 6.73 -2.13
C ASP A 85 28.47 7.22 -0.77
N VAL A 86 28.43 6.37 0.25
CA VAL A 86 29.02 6.60 1.56
C VAL A 86 30.43 6.02 1.62
N ASP A 87 31.41 6.82 2.02
CA ASP A 87 32.72 6.31 2.43
C ASP A 87 32.62 5.70 3.84
N TRP A 88 32.62 4.37 3.89
CA TRP A 88 32.50 3.61 5.14
C TRP A 88 33.78 3.65 5.99
N GLU A 89 34.96 3.91 5.42
CA GLU A 89 36.17 4.05 6.23
C GLU A 89 36.15 5.35 7.04
N GLU A 90 35.67 6.44 6.44
CA GLU A 90 35.43 7.72 7.13
C GLU A 90 34.32 7.63 8.21
N LYS A 91 33.43 6.63 8.10
CA LYS A 91 32.37 6.34 9.08
C LYS A 91 32.65 5.15 10.00
N LYS A 92 33.85 4.58 9.98
CA LYS A 92 34.19 3.34 10.70
C LYS A 92 33.87 3.34 12.20
N PHE A 93 33.91 4.52 12.84
CA PHE A 93 33.61 4.70 14.28
C PHE A 93 32.26 5.39 14.54
N VAL A 94 31.50 5.65 13.49
CA VAL A 94 30.14 6.20 13.56
C VAL A 94 29.16 5.03 13.62
N SER A 95 28.17 5.12 14.50
CA SER A 95 27.12 4.11 14.65
C SER A 95 25.75 4.75 14.57
N ARG A 96 24.85 4.21 13.76
CA ARG A 96 23.51 4.72 13.49
C ARG A 96 22.65 4.67 14.73
N ASP A 97 22.83 3.63 15.54
CA ASP A 97 22.14 3.47 16.82
C ASP A 97 22.62 4.52 17.82
N LEU A 98 23.92 4.84 17.81
CA LEU A 98 24.47 5.91 18.63
C LEU A 98 23.95 7.28 18.19
N ILE A 99 23.88 7.55 16.89
CA ILE A 99 23.30 8.80 16.35
C ILE A 99 21.84 8.91 16.77
N ARG A 100 21.03 7.88 16.55
CA ARG A 100 19.61 7.85 16.98
C ARG A 100 19.45 8.14 18.47
N GLN A 101 20.31 7.56 19.30
CA GLN A 101 20.24 7.74 20.75
C GLN A 101 20.68 9.13 21.20
N LYS A 102 21.73 9.70 20.58
CA LYS A 102 22.41 10.92 21.07
C LYS A 102 22.06 12.20 20.31
N SER A 103 21.48 12.08 19.12
CA SER A 103 21.17 13.19 18.22
C SER A 103 19.71 13.13 17.77
N PRO A 104 18.73 13.31 18.69
CA PRO A 104 17.30 13.26 18.32
C PRO A 104 16.92 14.33 17.29
N GLU A 105 17.67 15.44 17.23
CA GLU A 105 17.46 16.53 16.27
C GLU A 105 18.15 16.31 14.93
N PHE A 106 18.81 15.17 14.69
CA PHE A 106 19.58 14.90 13.46
C PHE A 106 18.76 15.14 12.18
N PHE A 107 17.48 14.79 12.21
CA PHE A 107 16.56 14.99 11.08
C PHE A 107 15.74 16.27 11.17
N ASP A 108 16.00 17.15 12.14
CA ASP A 108 15.33 18.43 12.18
C ASP A 108 15.83 19.31 11.02
N PRO A 109 14.92 19.93 10.25
CA PRO A 109 15.29 20.82 9.16
C PRO A 109 15.67 22.22 9.70
N THR A 110 16.68 22.27 10.57
CA THR A 110 17.12 23.46 11.31
C THR A 110 18.64 23.54 11.38
N GLU A 111 19.18 24.69 11.82
CA GLU A 111 20.62 24.86 12.10
C GLU A 111 21.17 23.79 13.07
N LYS A 112 20.40 23.40 14.09
CA LYS A 112 20.80 22.35 15.02
C LYS A 112 20.89 20.99 14.34
N GLY A 113 19.89 20.63 13.53
CA GLY A 113 19.92 19.38 12.78
C GLY A 113 21.04 19.34 11.74
N LEU A 114 21.34 20.47 11.10
CA LEU A 114 22.52 20.62 10.25
C LEU A 114 23.82 20.34 11.03
N SER A 115 23.99 20.94 12.21
CA SER A 115 25.17 20.73 13.05
C SER A 115 25.35 19.25 13.42
N GLU A 116 24.27 18.51 13.68
CA GLU A 116 24.32 17.06 13.93
C GLU A 116 24.70 16.27 12.65
N ARG A 117 24.11 16.60 11.49
CA ARG A 117 24.46 15.98 10.20
C ARG A 117 25.91 16.23 9.80
N GLN A 118 26.45 17.41 10.09
CA GLN A 118 27.84 17.77 9.81
C GLN A 118 28.86 16.87 10.52
N LYS A 119 28.49 16.26 11.65
CA LYS A 119 29.36 15.30 12.36
C LYS A 119 29.65 14.03 11.56
N ILE A 120 28.81 13.71 10.57
CA ILE A 120 29.00 12.55 9.68
C ILE A 120 29.28 12.96 8.24
N ARG A 121 29.55 14.25 7.99
CA ARG A 121 29.82 14.82 6.66
C ARG A 121 30.96 14.11 5.96
N SER A 122 32.00 13.70 6.69
CA SER A 122 33.19 13.03 6.11
C SER A 122 32.82 11.87 5.20
N GLY A 123 31.85 11.04 5.61
CA GLY A 123 31.38 9.91 4.81
C GLY A 123 30.64 10.28 3.53
N PHE A 124 30.26 11.54 3.33
CA PHE A 124 29.63 12.04 2.10
C PHE A 124 30.48 13.13 1.42
N ALA A 125 31.64 13.50 1.97
CA ALA A 125 32.39 14.67 1.53
C ALA A 125 32.77 14.58 0.05
N ALA A 126 33.22 13.40 -0.42
CA ALA A 126 33.57 13.19 -1.83
C ALA A 126 32.38 13.36 -2.79
N TYR A 127 31.15 13.07 -2.35
CA TYR A 127 29.93 13.34 -3.12
C TYR A 127 29.58 14.83 -3.07
N ILE A 128 29.56 15.41 -1.87
CA ILE A 128 29.18 16.81 -1.64
C ILE A 128 30.12 17.75 -2.39
N ASP A 129 31.42 17.51 -2.31
CA ASP A 129 32.46 18.39 -2.81
C ASP A 129 32.85 18.09 -4.27
N ASN A 130 32.14 17.19 -4.96
CA ASN A 130 32.47 16.84 -6.34
C ASN A 130 32.14 17.98 -7.32
N GLU A 131 33.12 18.41 -8.11
CA GLU A 131 33.00 19.54 -9.02
C GLU A 131 31.90 19.36 -10.08
N TYR A 132 31.75 18.16 -10.65
CA TYR A 132 30.71 17.89 -11.65
C TYR A 132 29.31 18.01 -11.04
N PHE A 133 29.12 17.57 -9.80
CA PHE A 133 27.81 17.64 -9.13
C PHE A 133 27.47 19.05 -8.66
N GLN A 134 28.49 19.87 -8.37
CA GLN A 134 28.33 21.27 -8.02
C GLN A 134 27.97 22.16 -9.23
N LEU A 135 28.39 21.75 -10.44
CA LEU A 135 28.01 22.40 -11.69
C LEU A 135 26.59 22.07 -12.13
N LEU A 136 26.02 20.96 -11.66
CA LEU A 136 24.63 20.62 -11.97
C LEU A 136 23.67 21.61 -11.31
N PRO A 137 22.87 22.33 -12.12
CA PRO A 137 21.88 23.22 -11.57
C PRO A 137 20.83 22.39 -10.84
N ASN A 138 20.36 22.90 -9.70
CA ASN A 138 19.27 22.32 -8.91
C ASN A 138 19.61 21.14 -8.00
N THR A 139 20.82 20.60 -8.03
CA THR A 139 21.29 19.53 -7.13
C THR A 139 22.46 19.93 -6.24
N ASN A 140 23.02 21.11 -6.45
CA ASN A 140 24.15 21.62 -5.71
C ASN A 140 23.71 22.10 -4.31
N ASP A 141 24.44 21.63 -3.29
CA ASP A 141 24.40 22.12 -1.90
C ASP A 141 23.11 21.90 -1.09
N TRP A 142 22.68 20.64 -0.95
CA TRP A 142 21.53 20.30 -0.08
C TRP A 142 21.85 19.34 1.06
N LEU A 143 22.86 18.48 0.90
CA LEU A 143 23.30 17.54 1.93
C LEU A 143 23.92 18.26 3.14
N ASP A 144 24.56 19.41 2.91
CA ASP A 144 25.17 20.26 3.93
C ASP A 144 24.31 21.50 4.24
N SER A 145 22.98 21.37 4.06
CA SER A 145 22.02 22.45 4.33
C SER A 145 21.13 22.16 5.54
N GLU A 146 20.55 23.21 6.12
CA GLU A 146 19.52 23.08 7.17
C GLU A 146 18.36 22.20 6.74
N ALA A 147 17.98 22.26 5.46
CA ALA A 147 16.88 21.46 4.94
C ALA A 147 17.20 19.96 4.86
N GLY A 148 18.46 19.57 4.67
CA GLY A 148 18.89 18.17 4.50
C GLY A 148 18.24 17.44 3.31
N CYS A 149 17.60 18.20 2.42
CA CYS A 149 16.91 17.79 1.19
C CYS A 149 16.95 18.95 0.20
N PHE A 150 16.80 18.67 -1.10
CA PHE A 150 16.49 19.73 -2.07
C PHE A 150 15.04 19.71 -2.48
N THR A 151 14.48 20.90 -2.74
CA THR A 151 13.12 21.08 -3.27
C THR A 151 13.14 21.99 -4.48
N ARG A 152 12.48 21.60 -5.56
CA ARG A 152 12.36 22.41 -6.79
C ARG A 152 10.94 22.42 -7.29
N ILE A 153 10.49 23.56 -7.79
CA ILE A 153 9.23 23.66 -8.55
C ILE A 153 9.61 24.10 -9.97
N ILE A 154 9.47 23.19 -10.92
CA ILE A 154 9.86 23.39 -12.32
C ILE A 154 8.60 23.37 -13.17
N ASN A 155 8.36 24.43 -13.93
CA ASN A 155 7.28 24.46 -14.91
C ASN A 155 7.79 23.86 -16.23
N CYS A 156 7.30 22.67 -16.57
CA CYS A 156 7.68 21.97 -17.80
C CYS A 156 6.41 21.71 -18.62
N LYS A 157 6.40 22.14 -19.88
CA LYS A 157 5.28 21.93 -20.82
C LYS A 157 3.90 22.33 -20.25
N GLY A 158 3.87 23.34 -19.39
CA GLY A 158 2.65 23.88 -18.77
C GLY A 158 2.20 23.17 -17.49
N THR A 159 2.95 22.19 -16.99
CA THR A 159 2.69 21.51 -15.72
C THR A 159 3.74 21.91 -14.67
N LYS A 160 3.29 22.27 -13.47
CA LYS A 160 4.20 22.53 -12.33
C LYS A 160 4.62 21.22 -11.65
N LEU A 161 5.87 20.83 -11.84
CA LEU A 161 6.47 19.67 -11.17
C LEU A 161 7.19 20.09 -9.88
N GLY A 162 6.79 19.50 -8.76
CA GLY A 162 7.46 19.61 -7.48
C GLY A 162 8.41 18.44 -7.30
N ILE A 163 9.70 18.68 -7.17
CA ILE A 163 10.71 17.65 -7.04
C ILE A 163 11.37 17.76 -5.67
N LEU A 164 11.38 16.64 -4.93
CA LEU A 164 12.01 16.49 -3.62
C LEU A 164 13.14 15.47 -3.71
N GLY A 165 14.38 15.88 -3.47
CA GLY A 165 15.52 14.97 -3.37
C GLY A 165 15.86 14.64 -1.93
N LEU A 166 15.99 13.34 -1.63
CA LEU A 166 16.22 12.83 -0.28
C LEU A 166 17.48 11.99 -0.21
N ASN A 167 18.21 12.11 0.91
CA ASN A 167 19.28 11.18 1.24
C ASN A 167 18.70 10.09 2.11
N THR A 168 18.43 8.92 1.51
CA THR A 168 17.96 7.75 2.26
C THR A 168 19.10 6.98 2.93
N ALA A 169 20.36 7.35 2.67
CA ALA A 169 21.56 6.66 3.11
C ALA A 169 22.24 7.30 4.34
N TRP A 170 21.60 8.28 5.00
CA TRP A 170 22.17 8.96 6.18
C TRP A 170 22.77 7.98 7.20
N PHE A 171 22.03 6.91 7.48
CA PHE A 171 22.35 5.85 8.44
C PHE A 171 22.85 4.55 7.78
N SER A 172 23.34 4.62 6.54
CA SER A 172 24.00 3.47 5.93
C SER A 172 25.36 3.25 6.55
N GLU A 173 25.64 1.99 6.89
CA GLU A 173 26.90 1.58 7.52
C GLU A 173 27.44 0.26 6.99
N ASP A 174 26.56 -0.70 6.69
CA ASP A 174 26.98 -2.06 6.36
C ASP A 174 25.88 -2.86 5.62
N LYS A 175 26.07 -4.18 5.56
CA LYS A 175 25.14 -5.10 4.88
C LYS A 175 23.83 -5.35 5.65
N SER A 176 23.71 -4.85 6.87
CA SER A 176 22.55 -4.98 7.76
C SER A 176 21.65 -3.75 7.70
N ASP A 177 21.80 -2.92 6.66
CA ASP A 177 21.05 -1.70 6.42
C ASP A 177 19.52 -1.93 6.24
N GLU A 178 19.10 -3.15 5.89
CA GLU A 178 17.67 -3.46 5.73
C GLU A 178 16.88 -3.13 7.00
N ARG A 179 15.84 -2.30 6.86
CA ARG A 179 15.00 -1.76 7.96
C ARG A 179 15.74 -0.89 8.96
N GLN A 180 16.88 -0.34 8.58
CA GLN A 180 17.71 0.52 9.43
C GLN A 180 18.00 1.89 8.81
N LEU A 181 17.44 2.18 7.64
CA LEU A 181 17.68 3.44 6.95
C LEU A 181 16.52 4.41 7.16
N THR A 182 16.73 5.69 6.88
CA THR A 182 15.63 6.66 6.85
C THR A 182 16.12 7.97 6.24
N PRO A 183 15.30 8.66 5.43
CA PRO A 183 15.54 10.04 5.05
C PRO A 183 15.18 11.05 6.17
N GLY A 184 14.57 10.57 7.26
CA GLY A 184 14.07 11.37 8.37
C GLY A 184 12.68 11.95 8.09
N LYS A 185 11.69 11.63 8.93
CA LYS A 185 10.31 12.12 8.76
C LYS A 185 10.24 13.65 8.66
N ALA A 186 10.93 14.37 9.53
CA ALA A 186 10.86 15.84 9.60
C ALA A 186 11.45 16.53 8.35
N ILE A 187 12.55 16.00 7.80
CA ILE A 187 13.11 16.45 6.50
C ILE A 187 12.08 16.24 5.39
N VAL A 188 11.48 15.05 5.30
CA VAL A 188 10.51 14.72 4.25
C VAL A 188 9.26 15.57 4.36
N GLU A 189 8.73 15.75 5.57
CA GLU A 189 7.56 16.59 5.84
C GLU A 189 7.80 18.04 5.40
N SER A 190 8.91 18.64 5.85
CA SER A 190 9.29 20.01 5.45
C SER A 190 9.52 20.15 3.94
N GLY A 191 10.15 19.15 3.32
CA GLY A 191 10.39 19.13 1.88
C GLY A 191 9.10 19.08 1.06
N LEU A 192 8.15 18.23 1.46
CA LEU A 192 6.85 18.09 0.80
C LEU A 192 5.99 19.35 0.95
N GLU A 193 6.02 20.01 2.11
CA GLU A 193 5.34 21.30 2.32
C GLU A 193 5.81 22.38 1.33
N LYS A 194 7.11 22.45 1.06
CA LYS A 194 7.69 23.42 0.10
C LYS A 194 7.25 23.19 -1.35
N ILE A 195 6.83 21.97 -1.70
CA ILE A 195 6.35 21.63 -3.05
C ILE A 195 4.84 21.32 -3.08
N ALA A 196 4.10 21.61 -2.02
CA ALA A 196 2.70 21.24 -1.87
C ALA A 196 1.80 21.82 -2.98
N ASN A 197 2.14 23.03 -3.47
CA ASN A 197 1.42 23.75 -4.52
C ASN A 197 1.78 23.30 -5.95
N ALA A 198 2.71 22.36 -6.14
CA ALA A 198 2.96 21.75 -7.44
C ALA A 198 1.79 20.85 -7.87
N GLU A 199 1.60 20.64 -9.16
CA GLU A 199 0.54 19.77 -9.67
C GLU A 199 0.91 18.29 -9.49
N ILE A 200 2.14 17.95 -9.86
CA ILE A 200 2.71 16.60 -9.72
C ILE A 200 3.90 16.67 -8.79
N LYS A 201 3.98 15.75 -7.81
CA LYS A 201 5.09 15.67 -6.86
C LYS A 201 5.92 14.43 -7.14
N ILE A 202 7.21 14.61 -7.32
CA ILE A 202 8.19 13.55 -7.54
C ILE A 202 9.16 13.58 -6.36
N ALA A 203 9.30 12.47 -5.65
CA ALA A 203 10.34 12.31 -4.64
C ALA A 203 11.41 11.36 -5.15
N LEU A 204 12.69 11.73 -4.97
CA LEU A 204 13.85 10.94 -5.34
C LEU A 204 14.51 10.43 -4.06
N GLY A 205 14.81 9.14 -4.03
CA GLY A 205 15.64 8.52 -3.01
C GLY A 205 16.30 7.27 -3.60
N HIS A 206 17.12 6.57 -2.82
CA HIS A 206 17.78 5.35 -3.31
C HIS A 206 17.05 4.09 -2.85
N HIS A 207 16.71 4.03 -1.57
CA HIS A 207 16.17 2.81 -0.95
C HIS A 207 14.63 2.75 -1.00
N PRO A 208 14.03 1.57 -1.20
CA PRO A 208 12.58 1.40 -1.06
C PRO A 208 12.11 1.60 0.39
N LEU A 209 10.81 1.82 0.59
CA LEU A 209 10.25 2.11 1.92
C LEU A 209 10.42 0.97 2.92
N ASP A 210 10.43 -0.30 2.47
CA ASP A 210 10.62 -1.47 3.34
C ASP A 210 12.03 -1.62 3.90
N TRP A 211 12.98 -0.80 3.42
CA TRP A 211 14.31 -0.64 4.00
C TRP A 211 14.36 0.43 5.09
N PHE A 212 13.29 1.21 5.24
CA PHE A 212 13.24 2.24 6.26
C PHE A 212 13.05 1.65 7.66
N TYR A 213 13.53 2.39 8.65
CA TYR A 213 13.34 2.11 10.06
C TYR A 213 11.85 2.02 10.36
N ARG A 214 11.42 0.99 11.12
CA ARG A 214 10.00 0.62 11.26
C ARG A 214 9.14 1.78 11.79
N GLU A 215 9.71 2.59 12.66
CA GLU A 215 9.06 3.72 13.29
C GLU A 215 8.86 4.90 12.33
N ASP A 216 9.67 4.99 11.27
CA ASP A 216 9.58 6.01 10.22
C ASP A 216 8.83 5.51 8.98
N GLU A 217 8.80 4.19 8.72
CA GLU A 217 8.19 3.61 7.51
C GLU A 217 6.73 4.05 7.32
N GLU A 218 5.85 3.83 8.31
CA GLU A 218 4.43 4.17 8.21
C GLU A 218 4.15 5.69 8.20
N PRO A 219 4.84 6.52 9.02
CA PRO A 219 4.77 7.97 8.87
C PRO A 219 5.19 8.48 7.49
N LEU A 220 6.27 7.95 6.92
CA LEU A 220 6.74 8.33 5.59
C LEU A 220 5.76 7.87 4.49
N ARG A 221 5.25 6.64 4.59
CA ARG A 221 4.16 6.13 3.75
C ARG A 221 2.96 7.06 3.78
N THR A 222 2.57 7.51 4.97
CA THR A 222 1.50 8.49 5.18
C THR A 222 1.78 9.83 4.50
N LEU A 223 2.98 10.37 4.62
CA LEU A 223 3.38 11.63 3.98
C LEU A 223 3.34 11.50 2.45
N PHE A 224 3.88 10.43 1.89
CA PHE A 224 3.88 10.16 0.45
C PHE A 224 2.46 9.98 -0.09
N GLY A 225 1.61 9.24 0.63
CA GLY A 225 0.20 9.08 0.30
C GLY A 225 -0.55 10.42 0.27
N LYS A 226 -0.51 11.20 1.36
CA LYS A 226 -1.20 12.51 1.44
C LYS A 226 -0.79 13.47 0.33
N HIS A 227 0.47 13.42 -0.10
CA HIS A 227 1.00 14.26 -1.18
C HIS A 227 0.94 13.60 -2.57
N GLN A 228 0.41 12.37 -2.67
CA GLN A 228 0.21 11.64 -3.93
C GLN A 228 1.50 11.50 -4.76
N VAL A 229 2.60 11.19 -4.08
CA VAL A 229 3.96 11.25 -4.62
C VAL A 229 4.22 10.17 -5.68
N LEU A 230 4.96 10.53 -6.72
CA LEU A 230 5.72 9.58 -7.55
C LEU A 230 7.09 9.41 -6.90
N TYR A 231 7.33 8.28 -6.23
CA TYR A 231 8.59 8.00 -5.55
C TYR A 231 9.51 7.19 -6.45
N LEU A 232 10.62 7.79 -6.90
CA LEU A 232 11.58 7.17 -7.80
C LEU A 232 12.80 6.71 -7.00
N HIS A 233 13.14 5.43 -7.11
CA HIS A 233 14.26 4.83 -6.37
C HIS A 233 14.96 3.68 -7.13
N GLY A 234 16.02 3.14 -6.54
CA GLY A 234 16.86 2.06 -7.09
C GLY A 234 17.06 0.90 -6.12
N HIS A 235 18.32 0.53 -5.88
CA HIS A 235 18.82 -0.38 -4.84
C HIS A 235 18.55 -1.88 -5.07
N LEU A 236 17.35 -2.27 -5.52
CA LEU A 236 17.01 -3.69 -5.75
C LEU A 236 17.48 -4.20 -7.12
N HIS A 237 18.11 -3.34 -7.92
CA HIS A 237 18.71 -3.60 -9.22
C HIS A 237 17.77 -4.25 -10.26
N LYS A 238 16.46 -4.07 -10.12
CA LYS A 238 15.44 -4.58 -11.04
C LYS A 238 14.45 -3.48 -11.32
N THR A 239 13.99 -3.33 -12.55
CA THR A 239 12.90 -2.40 -12.85
C THR A 239 11.60 -2.88 -12.20
N GLY A 240 10.70 -1.98 -11.84
CA GLY A 240 9.37 -2.34 -11.35
C GLY A 240 8.58 -1.16 -10.79
N SER A 241 7.32 -1.42 -10.45
CA SER A 241 6.45 -0.43 -9.83
C SER A 241 5.55 -1.05 -8.77
N ARG A 242 5.12 -0.23 -7.82
CA ARG A 242 4.17 -0.62 -6.78
C ARG A 242 3.29 0.57 -6.41
N PHE A 243 1.98 0.38 -6.48
CA PHE A 243 1.04 1.29 -5.85
C PHE A 243 0.96 0.97 -4.37
N GLU A 244 1.06 2.02 -3.56
CA GLU A 244 1.03 1.94 -2.10
C GLU A 244 0.00 2.93 -1.55
N ILE A 245 -0.52 2.67 -0.36
CA ILE A 245 -1.51 3.52 0.31
C ILE A 245 -0.90 4.09 1.58
N GLY A 246 -0.98 5.40 1.75
CA GLY A 246 -0.60 6.11 2.97
C GLY A 246 -1.75 6.97 3.45
N ALA A 247 -2.20 6.75 4.69
CA ALA A 247 -3.38 7.42 5.25
C ALA A 247 -4.61 7.46 4.31
N GLY A 248 -4.86 6.36 3.59
CA GLY A 248 -5.98 6.23 2.65
C GLY A 248 -5.77 6.85 1.28
N HIS A 249 -4.62 7.49 1.02
CA HIS A 249 -4.29 8.09 -0.26
C HIS A 249 -3.24 7.25 -1.01
N PRO A 250 -3.41 7.00 -2.32
CA PRO A 250 -2.44 6.27 -3.10
C PRO A 250 -1.21 7.13 -3.42
N PHE A 251 -0.07 6.46 -3.55
CA PHE A 251 1.16 6.96 -4.17
C PHE A 251 1.80 5.85 -4.99
N LEU A 252 2.76 6.19 -5.86
CA LEU A 252 3.38 5.24 -6.78
C LEU A 252 4.89 5.20 -6.53
N ALA A 253 5.41 4.04 -6.11
CA ALA A 253 6.83 3.78 -6.10
C ALA A 253 7.27 3.20 -7.45
N LEU A 254 8.24 3.83 -8.09
CA LEU A 254 8.86 3.43 -9.35
C LEU A 254 10.33 3.13 -9.11
N ARG A 255 10.74 1.96 -9.56
CA ARG A 255 12.07 1.44 -9.36
C ARG A 255 12.77 1.28 -10.70
N SER A 256 13.97 1.84 -10.83
CA SER A 256 14.82 1.59 -11.99
C SER A 256 15.69 0.35 -11.77
N GLY A 257 16.07 -0.30 -12.88
CA GLY A 257 17.12 -1.29 -12.87
C GLY A 257 18.50 -0.65 -12.69
N ALA A 258 19.50 -1.47 -12.35
CA ALA A 258 20.85 -0.99 -12.20
C ALA A 258 21.49 -0.67 -13.55
N ALA A 259 21.99 0.54 -13.75
CA ALA A 259 22.71 0.95 -14.94
C ALA A 259 23.98 0.11 -15.13
N PHE A 260 24.64 -0.26 -14.03
CA PHE A 260 25.76 -1.21 -14.05
C PHE A 260 25.76 -2.09 -12.80
N ARG A 261 25.24 -3.31 -12.95
CA ARG A 261 25.32 -4.35 -11.93
C ARG A 261 26.46 -5.33 -12.16
N ALA A 262 26.62 -5.77 -13.42
CA ALA A 262 27.55 -6.83 -13.77
C ALA A 262 27.94 -6.82 -15.25
N ARG A 263 29.01 -7.56 -15.57
CA ARG A 263 29.44 -7.84 -16.94
C ARG A 263 28.46 -8.80 -17.63
N GLU A 264 28.53 -8.86 -18.95
CA GLU A 264 27.64 -9.67 -19.80
C GLU A 264 27.65 -11.18 -19.49
N ASN A 265 28.76 -11.70 -18.99
CA ASN A 265 28.88 -13.12 -18.65
C ASN A 265 28.23 -13.47 -17.31
N ASP A 266 27.74 -12.48 -16.57
CA ASP A 266 27.03 -12.69 -15.31
C ASP A 266 25.55 -13.05 -15.56
N LYS A 267 24.90 -13.58 -14.52
CA LYS A 267 23.46 -13.87 -14.49
C LYS A 267 22.61 -12.62 -14.31
N TRP A 268 23.22 -11.53 -13.89
CA TRP A 268 22.56 -10.26 -13.63
C TRP A 268 22.53 -9.38 -14.87
N VAL A 269 21.45 -8.62 -15.03
CA VAL A 269 21.21 -7.80 -16.22
C VAL A 269 21.14 -6.34 -15.81
N ASN A 270 21.74 -5.47 -16.63
CA ASN A 270 21.69 -4.01 -16.45
C ASN A 270 20.38 -3.47 -17.03
N GLY A 271 19.85 -2.40 -16.46
CA GLY A 271 18.55 -1.85 -16.80
C GLY A 271 18.51 -0.32 -16.78
N LEU A 272 17.52 0.24 -17.46
CA LEU A 272 17.16 1.65 -17.41
C LEU A 272 15.65 1.78 -17.65
N LEU A 273 15.06 2.90 -17.22
CA LEU A 273 13.63 3.13 -17.33
C LEU A 273 13.35 4.48 -18.00
N TRP A 274 12.66 4.44 -19.14
CA TRP A 274 12.05 5.63 -19.74
C TRP A 274 10.64 5.81 -19.23
N ALA A 275 10.23 7.06 -19.03
CA ALA A 275 8.89 7.40 -18.63
C ALA A 275 8.38 8.67 -19.35
N GLU A 276 7.08 8.69 -19.61
CA GLU A 276 6.36 9.86 -20.13
C GLU A 276 5.12 10.14 -19.28
N LEU A 277 5.06 11.33 -18.70
CA LEU A 277 3.97 11.83 -17.90
C LEU A 277 3.04 12.69 -18.76
N ASP A 278 1.79 12.26 -18.85
CA ASP A 278 0.69 13.06 -19.38
C ASP A 278 -0.17 13.54 -18.22
N ALA A 279 0.04 14.79 -17.81
CA ALA A 279 -0.72 15.43 -16.74
C ALA A 279 -2.18 15.69 -17.13
N ALA A 280 -2.49 15.89 -18.41
CA ALA A 280 -3.86 16.13 -18.86
C ALA A 280 -4.69 14.85 -18.79
N GLU A 281 -4.13 13.74 -19.27
CA GLU A 281 -4.78 12.42 -19.24
C GLU A 281 -4.60 11.69 -17.90
N GLN A 282 -3.81 12.26 -16.99
CA GLN A 282 -3.45 11.68 -15.69
C GLN A 282 -2.83 10.27 -15.80
N ARG A 283 -1.91 10.12 -16.76
CA ARG A 283 -1.25 8.85 -17.09
C ARG A 283 0.26 8.97 -17.02
N LEU A 284 0.89 7.86 -16.66
CA LEU A 284 2.32 7.64 -16.74
C LEU A 284 2.58 6.46 -17.67
N VAL A 285 3.31 6.70 -18.74
CA VAL A 285 3.72 5.68 -19.69
C VAL A 285 5.15 5.26 -19.39
N LEU A 286 5.41 3.96 -19.30
CA LEU A 286 6.69 3.38 -18.91
C LEU A 286 7.24 2.48 -20.02
N GLU A 287 8.54 2.61 -20.27
CA GLU A 287 9.30 1.89 -21.30
C GLU A 287 10.59 1.32 -20.66
N PRO A 288 10.50 0.12 -20.05
CA PRO A 288 11.63 -0.49 -19.36
C PRO A 288 12.61 -1.10 -20.37
N ARG A 289 13.92 -0.91 -20.18
CA ARG A 289 14.96 -1.51 -21.01
C ARG A 289 15.91 -2.37 -20.17
N LYS A 290 16.40 -3.44 -20.78
CA LYS A 290 17.46 -4.30 -20.24
C LYS A 290 18.55 -4.54 -21.27
N TRP A 291 19.78 -4.67 -20.81
CA TRP A 291 20.91 -4.99 -21.69
C TRP A 291 20.77 -6.41 -22.25
N ASN A 292 20.70 -6.53 -23.57
CA ASN A 292 20.70 -7.81 -24.27
C ASN A 292 22.12 -8.11 -24.78
N LYS A 293 22.84 -8.97 -24.06
CA LYS A 293 24.19 -9.39 -24.43
C LYS A 293 24.29 -10.18 -25.75
N GLY A 294 23.21 -10.82 -26.18
CA GLY A 294 23.20 -11.58 -27.43
C GLY A 294 23.23 -10.66 -28.65
N ASN A 295 22.43 -9.60 -28.59
CA ASN A 295 22.27 -8.62 -29.67
C ASN A 295 23.11 -7.35 -29.49
N GLN A 296 23.72 -7.17 -28.32
CA GLN A 296 24.55 -5.99 -27.99
C GLN A 296 23.74 -4.68 -28.04
N GLU A 297 22.52 -4.71 -27.47
CA GLU A 297 21.57 -3.59 -27.53
C GLU A 297 20.75 -3.47 -26.23
N TRP A 298 20.14 -2.29 -26.04
CA TRP A 298 19.11 -2.09 -25.02
C TRP A 298 17.76 -2.59 -25.52
N ALA A 299 17.43 -3.82 -25.15
CA ALA A 299 16.17 -4.45 -25.51
C ALA A 299 15.04 -4.08 -24.54
N LEU A 300 13.80 -4.31 -24.95
CA LEU A 300 12.64 -4.22 -24.06
C LEU A 300 12.76 -5.19 -22.87
N ASP A 301 12.47 -4.71 -21.66
CA ASP A 301 12.27 -5.58 -20.51
C ASP A 301 10.78 -5.88 -20.28
N GLY A 302 10.25 -6.83 -21.06
CA GLY A 302 8.81 -7.16 -21.06
C GLY A 302 8.26 -7.72 -19.75
N ASP A 303 9.14 -8.18 -18.85
CA ASP A 303 8.75 -8.77 -17.56
C ASP A 303 8.77 -7.73 -16.42
N ALA A 304 9.15 -6.48 -16.69
CA ALA A 304 9.33 -5.46 -15.66
C ALA A 304 8.02 -5.00 -15.01
N PHE A 305 6.91 -5.05 -15.74
CA PHE A 305 5.61 -4.55 -15.29
C PHE A 305 4.47 -5.52 -15.65
N PRO A 306 3.36 -5.55 -14.87
CA PRO A 306 2.24 -6.45 -15.16
C PRO A 306 1.59 -6.20 -16.53
N GLU A 307 1.32 -7.27 -17.29
CA GLU A 307 0.69 -7.22 -18.62
C GLU A 307 -0.68 -6.50 -18.65
N ARG A 308 -1.42 -6.48 -17.54
CA ARG A 308 -2.68 -5.72 -17.42
C ARG A 308 -2.53 -4.21 -17.67
N TYR A 309 -1.32 -3.68 -17.53
CA TYR A 309 -1.01 -2.27 -17.80
C TYR A 309 -0.38 -2.06 -19.17
N ARG A 310 -0.04 -3.13 -19.90
CA ARG A 310 0.53 -3.02 -21.23
C ARG A 310 -0.53 -2.55 -22.20
N GLU A 311 -0.22 -1.50 -22.95
CA GLU A 311 -1.10 -1.04 -24.02
C GLU A 311 -1.09 -2.06 -25.17
N SER A 312 -2.29 -2.44 -25.61
CA SER A 312 -2.46 -3.51 -26.60
C SER A 312 -1.75 -3.17 -27.91
N GLY A 313 -0.84 -4.06 -28.33
CA GLY A 313 -0.09 -3.89 -29.57
C GLY A 313 1.12 -2.95 -29.46
N THR A 314 1.50 -2.53 -28.24
CA THR A 314 2.69 -1.68 -28.02
C THR A 314 3.60 -2.26 -26.95
N ASP A 315 4.81 -1.70 -26.86
CA ASP A 315 5.83 -2.03 -25.86
C ASP A 315 5.85 -1.00 -24.73
N ARG A 316 4.65 -0.51 -24.35
CA ARG A 316 4.46 0.57 -23.38
C ARG A 316 3.48 0.15 -22.30
N TRP A 317 3.80 0.48 -21.04
CA TRP A 317 2.92 0.24 -19.90
C TRP A 317 2.32 1.54 -19.44
N ILE A 318 1.00 1.61 -19.31
CA ILE A 318 0.27 2.82 -18.94
C ILE A 318 -0.29 2.64 -17.53
N LEU A 319 0.24 3.41 -16.59
CA LEU A 319 -0.21 3.46 -15.21
C LEU A 319 -0.99 4.76 -14.97
N PRO A 320 -2.08 4.73 -14.18
CA PRO A 320 -2.73 5.96 -13.73
C PRO A 320 -1.84 6.70 -12.74
N LEU A 321 -1.89 8.03 -12.75
CA LEU A 321 -1.24 8.83 -11.70
C LEU A 321 -1.94 8.62 -10.35
N PRO A 322 -1.21 8.77 -9.22
CA PRO A 322 -1.81 8.67 -7.89
C PRO A 322 -3.00 9.61 -7.68
N SER A 323 -2.96 10.80 -8.25
CA SER A 323 -4.07 11.76 -8.25
C SER A 323 -5.34 11.24 -8.92
N ALA A 324 -5.23 10.52 -10.04
CA ALA A 324 -6.38 9.88 -10.69
C ALA A 324 -6.95 8.74 -9.85
N LEU A 325 -6.09 7.92 -9.25
CA LEU A 325 -6.52 6.88 -8.33
C LEU A 325 -7.19 7.48 -7.09
N ALA A 326 -6.62 8.54 -6.52
CA ALA A 326 -7.18 9.23 -5.38
C ALA A 326 -8.52 9.88 -5.71
N ALA A 327 -8.69 10.45 -6.91
CA ALA A 327 -9.97 10.99 -7.37
C ALA A 327 -11.02 9.89 -7.54
N ALA A 328 -10.62 8.70 -8.01
CA ALA A 328 -11.49 7.53 -8.11
C ALA A 328 -11.87 6.95 -6.73
N LEU A 329 -10.98 7.09 -5.73
CA LEU A 329 -11.19 6.68 -4.35
C LEU A 329 -11.91 7.75 -3.51
N SER A 330 -11.86 9.01 -3.93
CA SER A 330 -12.54 10.11 -3.26
C SER A 330 -14.05 9.98 -3.46
N PRO A 331 -14.87 10.19 -2.42
CA PRO A 331 -16.32 10.28 -2.60
C PRO A 331 -16.58 11.42 -3.58
N GLN A 332 -17.06 11.13 -4.78
CA GLN A 332 -17.41 12.17 -5.75
C GLN A 332 -18.36 13.19 -5.09
N GLN A 333 -17.87 14.40 -4.82
CA GLN A 333 -18.72 15.58 -4.67
C GLN A 333 -19.31 15.86 -6.05
N THR A 334 -20.44 15.23 -6.37
CA THR A 334 -21.17 15.53 -7.59
C THR A 334 -21.65 16.98 -7.52
N LYS A 335 -21.08 17.83 -8.38
CA LYS A 335 -21.64 19.15 -8.73
C LYS A 335 -23.13 19.00 -9.01
N SER A 336 -23.91 19.87 -8.37
CA SER A 336 -25.36 19.91 -8.39
C SER A 336 -25.93 19.92 -9.82
N PRO A 337 -26.74 18.94 -10.22
CA PRO A 337 -27.79 19.18 -11.21
C PRO A 337 -28.94 19.87 -10.48
N SER A 338 -29.45 20.93 -11.10
CA SER A 338 -30.67 21.65 -10.72
C SER A 338 -31.78 20.75 -10.17
N SER A 339 -32.35 21.11 -9.02
CA SER A 339 -33.59 20.50 -8.49
C SER A 339 -34.75 20.60 -9.49
N PRO A 340 -35.77 19.72 -9.46
CA PRO A 340 -36.06 18.72 -8.42
C PRO A 340 -36.45 17.32 -8.96
N ALA A 341 -35.79 16.27 -8.45
CA ALA A 341 -36.42 14.98 -8.18
C ALA A 341 -35.57 14.24 -7.14
N LYS A 342 -36.19 13.75 -6.06
CA LYS A 342 -35.52 13.04 -4.95
C LYS A 342 -34.53 11.96 -5.47
N PRO A 343 -33.23 12.00 -5.13
CA PRO A 343 -32.30 10.93 -5.50
C PRO A 343 -32.35 9.77 -4.49
N PRO A 344 -32.02 8.53 -4.93
CA PRO A 344 -32.22 7.30 -4.15
C PRO A 344 -31.08 7.04 -3.15
N VAL A 345 -31.43 6.40 -2.05
CA VAL A 345 -30.52 5.98 -0.97
C VAL A 345 -29.49 4.97 -1.49
N LYS A 346 -28.17 5.26 -1.38
CA LYS A 346 -27.10 4.28 -1.64
C LYS A 346 -27.20 3.13 -0.63
N ARG A 347 -27.51 1.93 -1.10
CA ARG A 347 -27.58 0.70 -0.29
C ARG A 347 -26.17 0.13 -0.07
N PHE A 348 -25.84 -0.24 1.17
CA PHE A 348 -24.63 -0.98 1.53
C PHE A 348 -24.51 -2.27 0.69
N LYS A 349 -23.29 -2.59 0.25
CA LYS A 349 -23.00 -3.75 -0.59
C LYS A 349 -22.16 -4.74 0.20
N ALA A 350 -22.61 -5.99 0.29
CA ALA A 350 -21.88 -7.05 0.99
C ALA A 350 -20.50 -7.30 0.35
N PRO A 351 -19.45 -7.53 1.16
CA PRO A 351 -18.13 -7.92 0.64
C PRO A 351 -18.15 -9.32 0.03
N GLN A 352 -17.09 -9.69 -0.68
CA GLN A 352 -16.95 -11.01 -1.31
C GLN A 352 -17.10 -12.13 -0.28
N GLY A 353 -17.93 -13.12 -0.58
CA GLY A 353 -18.23 -14.25 0.33
C GLY A 353 -19.32 -13.97 1.37
N TRP A 354 -19.90 -12.77 1.36
CA TRP A 354 -21.06 -12.38 2.18
C TRP A 354 -22.23 -11.95 1.30
N GLU A 355 -23.45 -12.17 1.77
CA GLU A 355 -24.67 -11.70 1.11
C GLU A 355 -25.56 -10.95 2.12
N ILE A 356 -26.28 -9.93 1.65
CA ILE A 356 -27.32 -9.28 2.45
C ILE A 356 -28.62 -10.02 2.19
N VAL A 357 -29.24 -10.50 3.26
CA VAL A 357 -30.55 -11.13 3.24
C VAL A 357 -31.52 -10.19 3.95
N ASP A 358 -32.52 -9.73 3.20
CA ASP A 358 -33.64 -8.93 3.69
C ASP A 358 -34.97 -9.54 3.20
N ARG A 359 -36.10 -8.92 3.60
CA ARG A 359 -37.44 -9.41 3.22
C ARG A 359 -37.65 -9.43 1.70
N ASP A 360 -37.09 -8.45 0.98
CA ASP A 360 -37.21 -8.35 -0.47
C ASP A 360 -36.45 -9.49 -1.16
N TYR A 361 -35.23 -9.79 -0.70
CA TYR A 361 -34.46 -10.95 -1.14
C TYR A 361 -35.24 -12.25 -0.89
N LEU A 362 -35.77 -12.45 0.32
CA LEU A 362 -36.53 -13.66 0.65
C LEU A 362 -37.79 -13.83 -0.21
N ALA A 363 -38.50 -12.73 -0.49
CA ALA A 363 -39.69 -12.74 -1.34
C ALA A 363 -39.36 -13.03 -2.83
N SER A 364 -38.12 -12.75 -3.26
CA SER A 364 -37.67 -13.02 -4.62
C SER A 364 -37.28 -14.48 -4.89
N LEU A 365 -37.15 -15.29 -3.83
CA LEU A 365 -36.71 -16.68 -3.94
C LEU A 365 -37.83 -17.57 -4.47
N ASP A 366 -37.48 -18.46 -5.40
CA ASP A 366 -38.34 -19.57 -5.77
C ASP A 366 -38.30 -20.65 -4.66
N THR A 367 -39.41 -20.80 -3.96
CA THR A 367 -39.60 -21.76 -2.86
C THR A 367 -40.41 -22.99 -3.28
N ASN A 368 -40.62 -23.18 -4.59
CA ASN A 368 -41.29 -24.35 -5.16
C ASN A 368 -40.32 -25.15 -6.05
N PRO A 369 -39.24 -25.72 -5.48
CA PRO A 369 -38.35 -26.58 -6.25
C PRO A 369 -39.06 -27.82 -6.79
N ASP A 370 -38.49 -28.42 -7.83
CA ASP A 370 -39.03 -29.67 -8.39
C ASP A 370 -39.03 -30.82 -7.37
N GLU A 371 -39.87 -31.84 -7.63
CA GLU A 371 -40.04 -32.97 -6.72
C GLU A 371 -38.74 -33.74 -6.48
N ALA A 372 -37.89 -33.87 -7.51
CA ALA A 372 -36.60 -34.53 -7.40
C ALA A 372 -35.65 -33.80 -6.42
N MET A 373 -35.66 -32.47 -6.44
CA MET A 373 -34.88 -31.65 -5.53
C MET A 373 -35.40 -31.74 -4.09
N ILE A 374 -36.73 -31.79 -3.90
CA ILE A 374 -37.34 -32.02 -2.58
C ILE A 374 -36.96 -33.39 -2.03
N LEU A 375 -36.99 -34.45 -2.86
CA LEU A 375 -36.57 -35.79 -2.43
C LEU A 375 -35.09 -35.81 -2.01
N SER A 376 -34.21 -35.14 -2.77
CA SER A 376 -32.78 -35.08 -2.44
C SER A 376 -32.48 -34.49 -1.05
N TYR A 377 -33.37 -33.65 -0.52
CA TYR A 377 -33.26 -33.13 0.84
C TYR A 377 -33.41 -34.24 1.89
N PHE A 378 -34.38 -35.14 1.72
CA PHE A 378 -34.59 -36.28 2.61
C PHE A 378 -33.48 -37.33 2.48
N ASP A 379 -32.76 -37.34 1.36
CA ASP A 379 -31.56 -38.14 1.14
C ASP A 379 -30.28 -37.52 1.75
N GLY A 380 -30.40 -36.44 2.52
CA GLY A 380 -29.29 -35.85 3.29
C GLY A 380 -28.58 -34.68 2.61
N ARG A 381 -29.16 -34.08 1.56
CA ARG A 381 -28.62 -32.88 0.92
C ARG A 381 -28.66 -31.68 1.88
N ILE A 382 -27.57 -30.91 1.90
CA ILE A 382 -27.52 -29.63 2.62
C ILE A 382 -28.48 -28.64 1.95
N PRO A 383 -29.45 -28.05 2.68
CA PRO A 383 -30.46 -27.17 2.10
C PRO A 383 -29.85 -25.84 1.66
N ASN A 384 -30.31 -25.34 0.51
CA ASN A 384 -30.22 -23.93 0.16
C ASN A 384 -31.50 -23.20 0.59
N TRP A 385 -31.59 -21.89 0.32
CA TRP A 385 -32.77 -21.08 0.65
C TRP A 385 -34.08 -21.64 0.06
N SER A 386 -34.05 -22.08 -1.20
CA SER A 386 -35.22 -22.65 -1.90
C SER A 386 -35.77 -23.89 -1.18
N LEU A 387 -34.88 -24.82 -0.80
CA LEU A 387 -35.26 -26.02 -0.06
C LEU A 387 -35.67 -25.72 1.39
N ALA A 388 -34.93 -24.88 2.10
CA ALA A 388 -35.20 -24.59 3.51
C ALA A 388 -36.55 -23.89 3.74
N LEU A 389 -37.00 -23.09 2.77
CA LEU A 389 -38.25 -22.33 2.83
C LEU A 389 -39.37 -22.95 2.00
N CYS A 390 -39.15 -24.12 1.39
CA CYS A 390 -40.17 -24.83 0.65
C CYS A 390 -41.33 -25.24 1.58
N PRO A 391 -42.61 -25.00 1.19
CA PRO A 391 -43.77 -25.37 2.01
C PRO A 391 -43.86 -26.87 2.34
N GLN A 392 -43.22 -27.73 1.52
CA GLN A 392 -43.18 -29.18 1.73
C GLN A 392 -42.10 -29.62 2.73
N ILE A 393 -41.14 -28.75 3.07
CA ILE A 393 -40.12 -29.03 4.07
C ILE A 393 -40.60 -28.54 5.44
N PRO A 394 -40.75 -29.43 6.45
CA PRO A 394 -41.26 -29.03 7.77
C PRO A 394 -40.40 -27.93 8.42
N ARG A 395 -41.07 -26.95 9.03
CA ARG A 395 -40.40 -25.99 9.91
C ARG A 395 -39.86 -26.68 11.15
N ARG A 396 -38.59 -26.43 11.48
CA ARG A 396 -37.93 -27.02 12.64
C ARG A 396 -38.48 -26.41 13.93
N ALA A 397 -38.78 -27.25 14.92
CA ALA A 397 -39.43 -26.82 16.17
C ALA A 397 -38.66 -25.71 16.93
N VAL A 398 -37.34 -25.70 16.83
CA VAL A 398 -36.45 -24.74 17.50
C VAL A 398 -36.49 -23.31 16.90
N VAL A 399 -36.94 -23.18 15.64
CA VAL A 399 -36.89 -21.91 14.88
C VAL A 399 -37.62 -20.78 15.59
N ARG A 400 -38.82 -21.07 16.10
CA ARG A 400 -39.64 -20.07 16.80
C ARG A 400 -38.90 -19.50 18.02
N GLN A 401 -38.36 -20.39 18.86
CA GLN A 401 -37.67 -19.99 20.08
C GLN A 401 -36.40 -19.18 19.78
N LEU A 402 -35.65 -19.54 18.74
CA LEU A 402 -34.44 -18.82 18.34
C LEU A 402 -34.75 -17.43 17.80
N ALA A 403 -35.77 -17.32 16.94
CA ALA A 403 -36.19 -16.03 16.40
C ALA A 403 -36.69 -15.09 17.51
N GLU A 404 -37.54 -15.58 18.41
CA GLU A 404 -38.02 -14.81 19.57
C GLU A 404 -36.84 -14.33 20.44
N ARG A 405 -35.83 -15.20 20.68
CA ARG A 405 -34.64 -14.84 21.47
C ARG A 405 -33.78 -13.77 20.79
N ILE A 406 -33.58 -13.86 19.47
CA ILE A 406 -32.79 -12.89 18.70
C ILE A 406 -33.51 -11.53 18.69
N VAL A 407 -34.80 -11.50 18.40
CA VAL A 407 -35.58 -10.26 18.34
C VAL A 407 -35.69 -9.58 19.71
N ALA A 408 -35.80 -10.34 20.80
CA ALA A 408 -35.83 -9.79 22.16
C ALA A 408 -34.50 -9.14 22.59
N ALA A 409 -33.39 -9.47 21.95
CA ALA A 409 -32.06 -8.97 22.33
C ALA A 409 -31.78 -7.50 21.95
N THR A 410 -32.67 -6.86 21.21
CA THR A 410 -32.52 -5.48 20.72
C THR A 410 -32.58 -4.42 21.82
N GLY A 411 -33.20 -4.73 22.97
CA GLY A 411 -33.45 -3.77 24.06
C GLY A 411 -32.27 -3.49 25.00
N ASP A 412 -31.24 -4.34 25.03
CA ASP A 412 -30.18 -4.29 26.06
C ASP A 412 -28.91 -3.52 25.63
N GLY A 413 -28.84 -3.05 24.39
CA GLY A 413 -27.71 -2.28 23.85
C GLY A 413 -26.36 -3.03 23.81
N ARG A 414 -26.38 -4.34 24.01
CA ARG A 414 -25.19 -5.21 24.02
C ARG A 414 -25.26 -6.23 22.87
N PRO A 415 -24.12 -6.53 22.23
CA PRO A 415 -24.08 -7.60 21.24
C PRO A 415 -24.45 -8.93 21.91
N THR A 416 -25.34 -9.70 21.28
CA THR A 416 -25.68 -11.06 21.71
C THR A 416 -25.20 -12.07 20.71
N VAL A 417 -24.93 -13.29 21.20
CA VAL A 417 -24.39 -14.35 20.37
C VAL A 417 -25.21 -15.62 20.60
N ASN A 418 -25.68 -16.25 19.53
CA ASN A 418 -26.77 -17.23 19.58
C ASN A 418 -26.42 -18.57 18.94
N MET A 419 -26.03 -19.58 19.72
CA MET A 419 -25.63 -20.91 19.20
C MET A 419 -26.79 -21.83 18.83
N LEU A 420 -26.66 -22.49 17.67
CA LEU A 420 -27.46 -23.65 17.29
C LEU A 420 -26.56 -24.90 17.29
N LEU A 421 -26.74 -25.75 18.30
CA LEU A 421 -26.04 -27.04 18.44
C LEU A 421 -26.98 -28.20 18.12
N GLY A 422 -26.42 -29.29 17.59
CA GLY A 422 -27.13 -30.53 17.29
C GLY A 422 -26.22 -31.53 16.58
N ALA A 423 -26.54 -32.82 16.60
CA ALA A 423 -25.77 -33.86 15.93
C ALA A 423 -25.84 -33.74 14.40
N GLY A 424 -24.93 -34.41 13.68
CA GLY A 424 -24.95 -34.51 12.22
C GLY A 424 -26.28 -35.07 11.72
N GLY A 425 -26.88 -34.46 10.69
CA GLY A 425 -28.16 -34.91 10.11
C GLY A 425 -29.43 -34.41 10.81
N GLU A 426 -29.34 -33.66 11.92
CA GLU A 426 -30.54 -33.15 12.64
C GLU A 426 -31.22 -31.94 11.97
N GLY A 427 -30.78 -31.53 10.78
CA GLY A 427 -31.37 -30.42 10.04
C GLY A 427 -30.96 -29.03 10.54
N LYS A 428 -29.76 -28.89 11.10
CA LYS A 428 -29.21 -27.61 11.60
C LYS A 428 -29.22 -26.51 10.54
N SER A 429 -28.69 -26.77 9.35
CA SER A 429 -28.70 -25.81 8.24
C SER A 429 -30.12 -25.39 7.85
N THR A 430 -31.10 -26.31 7.94
CA THR A 430 -32.51 -25.97 7.75
C THR A 430 -33.01 -25.04 8.85
N ALA A 431 -32.76 -25.38 10.12
CA ALA A 431 -33.15 -24.55 11.25
C ALA A 431 -32.47 -23.17 11.21
N PHE A 432 -31.21 -23.10 10.77
CA PHE A 432 -30.44 -21.87 10.61
C PHE A 432 -31.10 -20.92 9.58
N LEU A 433 -31.34 -21.40 8.35
CA LEU A 433 -31.98 -20.60 7.30
C LEU A 433 -33.43 -20.21 7.66
N GLN A 434 -34.20 -21.13 8.24
CA GLN A 434 -35.55 -20.84 8.73
C GLN A 434 -35.56 -19.85 9.90
N THR A 435 -34.52 -19.83 10.74
CA THR A 435 -34.39 -18.84 11.83
C THR A 435 -34.12 -17.44 11.27
N ILE A 436 -33.23 -17.33 10.28
CA ILE A 436 -32.99 -16.04 9.59
C ILE A 436 -34.30 -15.51 9.00
N GLU A 437 -35.06 -16.35 8.31
CA GLU A 437 -36.37 -15.98 7.76
C GLU A 437 -37.34 -15.54 8.85
N ALA A 438 -37.46 -16.31 9.95
CA ALA A 438 -38.35 -15.99 11.06
C ALA A 438 -37.98 -14.66 11.75
N VAL A 439 -36.68 -14.35 11.91
CA VAL A 439 -36.21 -13.05 12.46
C VAL A 439 -36.62 -11.91 11.54
N LEU A 440 -36.34 -12.04 10.23
CA LEU A 440 -36.69 -11.03 9.25
C LEU A 440 -38.19 -10.81 9.17
N GLN A 441 -39.03 -11.85 9.30
CA GLN A 441 -40.49 -11.70 9.31
C GLN A 441 -41.05 -11.11 10.61
N ALA A 442 -40.45 -11.42 11.76
CA ALA A 442 -40.89 -10.93 13.06
C ALA A 442 -40.69 -9.42 13.23
N ASP A 443 -39.59 -8.87 12.71
CA ASP A 443 -39.26 -7.45 12.86
C ASP A 443 -38.54 -6.91 11.62
N ALA A 444 -39.10 -5.83 11.05
CA ALA A 444 -38.63 -5.23 9.79
C ALA A 444 -37.35 -4.39 9.96
N SER A 445 -36.95 -4.09 11.20
CA SER A 445 -35.72 -3.35 11.51
C SER A 445 -34.46 -4.20 11.34
N TRP A 446 -34.60 -5.53 11.27
CA TRP A 446 -33.47 -6.45 11.11
C TRP A 446 -33.00 -6.55 9.66
N ARG A 447 -31.69 -6.57 9.50
CA ARG A 447 -30.98 -6.99 8.29
C ARG A 447 -30.00 -8.09 8.62
N VAL A 448 -29.80 -9.00 7.68
CA VAL A 448 -28.93 -10.14 7.90
C VAL A 448 -27.76 -10.07 6.93
N LEU A 449 -26.55 -10.18 7.47
CA LEU A 449 -25.34 -10.40 6.69
C LEU A 449 -24.97 -11.88 6.83
N HIS A 450 -25.22 -12.64 5.76
CA HIS A 450 -25.04 -14.09 5.74
C HIS A 450 -23.71 -14.47 5.07
N ARG A 451 -22.88 -15.24 5.77
CA ARG A 451 -21.61 -15.76 5.27
C ARG A 451 -21.84 -16.97 4.38
N ARG A 452 -21.39 -16.91 3.13
CA ARG A 452 -21.55 -17.97 2.11
C ARG A 452 -20.26 -18.69 1.74
N GLY A 453 -19.09 -18.09 2.01
CA GLY A 453 -17.80 -18.68 1.68
C GLY A 453 -17.03 -19.12 2.92
N GLU A 454 -16.47 -20.32 2.89
CA GLU A 454 -15.58 -20.84 3.94
C GLU A 454 -14.32 -19.98 4.12
N THR A 455 -13.91 -19.25 3.09
CA THR A 455 -12.77 -18.32 3.11
C THR A 455 -13.18 -16.87 3.42
N ALA A 456 -14.46 -16.59 3.65
CA ALA A 456 -14.93 -15.24 3.91
C ALA A 456 -14.54 -14.83 5.34
N GLU A 457 -13.65 -13.85 5.49
CA GLU A 457 -13.19 -13.41 6.81
C GLU A 457 -14.25 -12.56 7.52
N LEU A 458 -14.39 -12.77 8.83
CA LEU A 458 -15.13 -11.87 9.71
C LEU A 458 -14.12 -10.93 10.38
N SER A 459 -14.15 -9.64 10.05
CA SER A 459 -13.23 -8.66 10.63
C SER A 459 -13.97 -7.57 11.40
N ARG A 460 -13.29 -6.92 12.35
CA ARG A 460 -13.83 -5.75 13.06
C ARG A 460 -14.22 -4.63 12.09
N LYS A 461 -13.42 -4.42 11.03
CA LYS A 461 -13.70 -3.45 9.97
C LYS A 461 -15.05 -3.71 9.30
N LEU A 462 -15.37 -4.97 8.96
CA LEU A 462 -16.65 -5.33 8.37
C LEU A 462 -17.83 -4.97 9.29
N VAL A 463 -17.69 -5.21 10.60
CA VAL A 463 -18.73 -4.87 11.58
C VAL A 463 -18.89 -3.37 11.75
N ASP A 464 -17.78 -2.61 11.77
CA ASP A 464 -17.80 -1.15 11.89
C ASP A 464 -18.36 -0.46 10.63
N GLU A 465 -18.29 -1.11 9.46
CA GLU A 465 -18.85 -0.62 8.18
C GLU A 465 -20.35 -0.91 8.00
N LEU A 466 -20.98 -1.68 8.91
CA LEU A 466 -22.41 -1.95 8.84
C LEU A 466 -23.23 -0.65 9.03
N PRO A 467 -24.16 -0.32 8.12
CA PRO A 467 -24.99 0.87 8.22
C PRO A 467 -25.75 0.96 9.54
N GLN A 468 -25.65 2.11 10.20
CA GLN A 468 -26.37 2.40 11.45
C GLN A 468 -27.60 3.32 11.23
N ASP A 469 -27.72 3.93 10.05
CA ASP A 469 -28.74 4.94 9.77
C ASP A 469 -29.90 4.37 8.95
N ALA A 470 -31.09 4.31 9.56
CA ALA A 470 -32.34 4.43 8.84
C ALA A 470 -33.00 5.77 9.23
N PRO A 471 -33.48 6.58 8.27
CA PRO A 471 -34.31 7.73 8.60
C PRO A 471 -35.68 7.20 9.06
N HIS A 472 -36.09 7.61 10.27
CA HIS A 472 -37.33 7.31 11.01
C HIS A 472 -37.20 6.23 12.13
N ASP A 473 -37.01 6.73 13.37
CA ASP A 473 -37.46 6.22 14.70
C ASP A 473 -37.38 4.73 15.10
N ALA A 474 -36.79 3.83 14.32
CA ALA A 474 -36.45 2.48 14.76
C ALA A 474 -35.01 2.17 14.32
N GLY A 475 -34.10 2.04 15.29
CA GLY A 475 -32.70 1.68 15.01
C GLY A 475 -32.62 0.41 14.17
N GLN A 476 -31.76 0.41 13.15
CA GLN A 476 -31.52 -0.76 12.30
C GLN A 476 -30.68 -1.79 13.06
N HIS A 477 -31.13 -3.05 13.09
CA HIS A 477 -30.41 -4.14 13.74
C HIS A 477 -29.75 -5.06 12.70
N TRP A 478 -28.54 -5.53 12.99
CA TRP A 478 -27.81 -6.44 12.11
C TRP A 478 -27.63 -7.80 12.77
N LEU A 479 -28.02 -8.85 12.04
CA LEU A 479 -27.69 -10.24 12.36
C LEU A 479 -26.55 -10.70 11.44
N ILE A 480 -25.38 -10.99 12.01
CA ILE A 480 -24.29 -11.63 11.29
C ILE A 480 -24.47 -13.15 11.44
N ALA A 481 -24.71 -13.84 10.34
CA ALA A 481 -25.11 -15.25 10.35
C ALA A 481 -24.11 -16.12 9.56
N SER A 482 -23.69 -17.25 10.15
CA SER A 482 -22.86 -18.25 9.48
C SER A 482 -23.25 -19.67 9.89
N ASP A 483 -23.37 -20.56 8.91
CA ASP A 483 -23.65 -21.99 9.12
C ASP A 483 -22.36 -22.79 9.46
N ASP A 484 -21.18 -22.22 9.23
CA ASP A 484 -19.83 -22.78 9.53
C ASP A 484 -19.10 -21.90 10.53
N ALA A 485 -19.74 -21.67 11.68
CA ALA A 485 -19.27 -20.71 12.69
C ALA A 485 -17.98 -21.13 13.41
N ASP A 486 -17.57 -22.40 13.33
CA ASP A 486 -16.26 -22.89 13.78
C ASP A 486 -15.11 -22.14 13.10
N LEU A 487 -15.26 -21.81 11.82
CA LEU A 487 -14.22 -21.15 11.03
C LEU A 487 -13.99 -19.69 11.42
N ILE A 488 -14.91 -19.08 12.17
CA ILE A 488 -14.86 -17.66 12.59
C ILE A 488 -15.02 -17.49 14.10
N ALA A 489 -14.92 -18.57 14.89
CA ALA A 489 -15.21 -18.53 16.33
C ALA A 489 -14.26 -17.59 17.09
N GLU A 490 -12.98 -17.58 16.73
CA GLU A 490 -11.97 -16.69 17.32
C GLU A 490 -12.26 -15.23 16.96
N ASP A 491 -12.61 -14.94 15.71
CA ASP A 491 -12.99 -13.60 15.25
C ASP A 491 -14.23 -13.07 15.98
N VAL A 492 -15.27 -13.91 16.11
CA VAL A 492 -16.48 -13.57 16.86
C VAL A 492 -16.14 -13.23 18.31
N TYR A 493 -15.28 -14.03 18.96
CA TYR A 493 -14.85 -13.78 20.33
C TYR A 493 -14.12 -12.43 20.47
N HIS A 494 -13.16 -12.13 19.59
CA HIS A 494 -12.42 -10.88 19.61
C HIS A 494 -13.31 -9.66 19.35
N ILE A 495 -14.22 -9.75 18.38
CA ILE A 495 -15.15 -8.67 18.05
C ILE A 495 -16.09 -8.39 19.22
N VAL A 496 -16.73 -9.42 19.77
CA VAL A 496 -17.68 -9.27 20.88
C VAL A 496 -16.98 -8.76 22.14
N SER A 497 -15.79 -9.26 22.45
CA SER A 497 -14.98 -8.80 23.60
C SER A 497 -14.57 -7.34 23.44
N GLY A 498 -14.17 -6.93 22.23
CA GLY A 498 -13.80 -5.55 21.91
C GLY A 498 -14.98 -4.57 21.95
N LEU A 499 -16.18 -5.01 21.54
CA LEU A 499 -17.41 -4.22 21.62
C LEU A 499 -17.91 -4.09 23.07
N ALA A 500 -17.77 -5.14 23.89
CA ALA A 500 -18.11 -5.09 25.32
C ALA A 500 -17.22 -4.12 26.11
N ALA A 501 -15.92 -4.03 25.77
CA ALA A 501 -14.96 -3.13 26.43
C ALA A 501 -15.23 -1.63 26.17
N GLN A 502 -15.83 -1.29 25.04
CA GLN A 502 -16.23 0.09 24.71
C GLN A 502 -17.56 0.50 25.38
N GLY A 503 -18.32 -0.46 25.93
CA GLY A 503 -19.65 -0.27 26.52
C GLY A 503 -19.73 -0.08 28.04
N THR A 504 -18.63 0.22 28.76
CA THR A 504 -18.68 0.50 30.21
C THR A 504 -17.82 1.69 30.63
N GLY A 505 -18.31 2.89 30.37
CA GLY A 505 -17.93 4.10 31.10
C GLY A 505 -18.68 4.22 32.44
N ARG A 506 -18.31 3.41 33.44
CA ARG A 506 -18.42 3.77 34.87
C ARG A 506 -17.37 2.97 35.65
N ARG A 507 -16.30 3.67 36.05
CA ARG A 507 -15.18 3.13 36.83
C ARG A 507 -15.64 2.69 38.22
N THR A 508 -15.15 1.54 38.67
CA THR A 508 -14.48 1.34 39.97
C THR A 508 -13.63 0.05 39.92
N PHE A 509 -12.30 0.18 40.04
CA PHE A 509 -11.38 -0.89 40.50
C PHE A 509 -11.23 -0.75 42.03
N PRO A 510 -10.85 -1.77 42.84
CA PRO A 510 -9.52 -2.45 42.80
C PRO A 510 -9.50 -3.92 43.37
N PRO A 511 -8.36 -4.53 43.78
CA PRO A 511 -7.13 -4.93 43.05
C PRO A 511 -6.74 -6.43 43.23
N GLN A 512 -5.73 -6.91 42.46
CA GLN A 512 -4.65 -7.93 42.78
C GLN A 512 -4.40 -9.06 41.75
N CYS A 513 -3.26 -8.96 41.03
CA CYS A 513 -2.15 -9.93 40.80
C CYS A 513 -2.36 -11.37 40.20
N PRO A 514 -1.30 -12.01 39.62
CA PRO A 514 -1.29 -12.73 38.32
C PRO A 514 -0.90 -14.25 38.46
N PRO A 515 -0.29 -14.95 37.47
CA PRO A 515 -0.72 -15.37 36.12
C PRO A 515 -0.74 -16.92 35.91
N TYR A 516 -1.27 -17.38 34.76
CA TYR A 516 -1.16 -18.73 34.13
C TYR A 516 -1.63 -19.99 34.89
N ARG A 517 -2.64 -20.70 34.33
CA ARG A 517 -2.61 -22.17 34.12
C ARG A 517 -3.77 -22.68 33.25
N VAL A 518 -3.42 -23.45 32.23
CA VAL A 518 -4.31 -24.34 31.48
C VAL A 518 -4.55 -25.61 32.33
N ALA A 519 -5.81 -26.01 32.53
CA ALA A 519 -6.32 -27.40 32.38
C ALA A 519 -7.60 -27.71 33.19
N ARG A 520 -8.52 -28.40 32.49
CA ARG A 520 -9.54 -29.39 32.93
C ARG A 520 -10.85 -28.91 33.60
N TYR A 521 -11.92 -29.18 32.85
CA TYR A 521 -13.31 -29.44 33.21
C TYR A 521 -13.63 -29.82 34.66
N GLN A 522 -14.62 -29.12 35.23
CA GLN A 522 -15.78 -29.67 35.95
C GLN A 522 -16.86 -28.57 36.06
N ASP A 523 -18.01 -28.79 35.43
CA ASP A 523 -19.27 -28.00 35.48
C ASP A 523 -19.98 -28.20 36.85
N PRO A 524 -21.00 -27.43 37.30
CA PRO A 524 -21.78 -26.46 36.54
C PRO A 524 -22.15 -25.13 37.23
N SER A 525 -22.70 -24.22 36.41
CA SER A 525 -23.40 -22.96 36.72
C SER A 525 -22.56 -21.66 36.65
N ASP A 526 -22.46 -21.07 35.46
CA ASP A 526 -23.08 -19.77 35.16
C ASP A 526 -22.82 -19.35 33.70
N LYS A 527 -23.70 -18.51 33.18
CA LYS A 527 -24.02 -18.29 31.77
C LYS A 527 -22.91 -17.57 31.00
N LEU A 528 -22.34 -18.24 30.01
CA LEU A 528 -21.59 -17.69 28.87
C LEU A 528 -22.12 -18.38 27.60
N GLY A 529 -22.54 -17.63 26.60
CA GLY A 529 -23.08 -18.18 25.36
C GLY A 529 -22.64 -17.38 24.14
N ALA A 530 -21.65 -17.93 23.42
CA ALA A 530 -21.28 -17.60 22.04
C ALA A 530 -22.01 -18.55 21.06
N CYS A 531 -22.12 -18.20 19.77
CA CYS A 531 -22.57 -19.07 18.68
C CYS A 531 -21.36 -19.64 17.97
N ALA A 532 -21.09 -20.92 18.17
CA ALA A 532 -20.11 -21.71 17.44
C ALA A 532 -20.76 -23.02 16.98
N ARG A 533 -20.45 -23.47 15.77
CA ARG A 533 -20.67 -24.86 15.38
C ARG A 533 -19.47 -25.64 15.91
N LEU A 534 -19.69 -26.83 16.45
CA LEU A 534 -18.66 -27.83 16.67
C LEU A 534 -19.18 -29.11 15.99
N SER A 535 -18.30 -29.77 15.24
CA SER A 535 -18.55 -31.02 14.53
C SER A 535 -19.01 -32.13 15.46
#